data_AF-A0A7U9S9B9-F1
#
_entry.id   AF-A0A7U9S9B9-F1
#
_cell.length_a   1.000
_cell.length_b   1.000
_cell.length_c   1.000
_cell.angle_alpha   90.00
_cell.angle_beta   90.00
_cell.angle_gamma   90.00
#
_symmetry.space_group_name_H-M   'P 1'
#
loop_
_entity.id
_entity.type
_entity.pdbx_description
1 polymer ?
#
loop_
_entity_poly.entity_id
_entity_poly.type
_entity_poly.pdbx_seq_one_letter_code
_entity_poly.pdbx_strand_id
1 'polypeptide(L)' 'MTKIEYAKCEKLIEEAIRKAKQADEEYKEAGRHYANMDNVRQETEQRKADQHYGEAVGIEQALATLGFKHDRMKELLKLL' A
#
# COMPACT_ATOMS: atom_id res chain seq x y z
N MET A 1 -3.83 17.21 17.13
CA MET A 1 -4.74 16.13 16.68
C MET A 1 -5.68 15.77 17.81
N THR A 2 -6.99 15.83 17.56
CA THR A 2 -8.02 15.39 18.51
C THR A 2 -8.05 13.86 18.61
N LYS A 3 -8.71 13.31 19.65
CA LYS A 3 -8.89 11.85 19.78
C LYS A 3 -9.57 11.22 18.55
N ILE A 4 -10.52 11.93 17.96
CA ILE A 4 -11.27 11.47 16.77
C ILE A 4 -10.36 11.46 15.54
N GLU A 5 -9.58 12.51 15.33
CA GLU A 5 -8.62 12.58 14.22
C GLU A 5 -7.54 11.50 14.34
N TYR A 6 -7.05 11.25 15.55
CA TYR A 6 -6.05 10.22 15.81
C TYR A 6 -6.59 8.82 15.48
N ALA A 7 -7.80 8.49 15.93
CA ALA A 7 -8.46 7.22 15.59
C ALA A 7 -8.71 7.06 14.07
N LYS A 8 -8.92 8.16 13.33
CA LYS A 8 -9.00 8.12 11.86
C LYS A 8 -7.63 7.83 11.24
N CYS A 9 -6.57 8.43 11.75
CA CYS A 9 -5.20 8.15 11.30
C CYS A 9 -4.80 6.70 11.56
N GLU A 10 -5.20 6.13 12.71
CA GLU A 10 -5.03 4.70 13.00
C GLU A 10 -5.71 3.81 11.96
N LYS A 11 -6.96 4.13 11.57
CA LYS A 11 -7.64 3.36 10.51
C LYS A 11 -6.96 3.49 9.15
N LEU A 12 -6.45 4.68 8.82
CA LEU A 12 -5.74 4.93 7.57
C LEU A 12 -4.42 4.15 7.49
N ILE A 13 -3.64 4.10 8.58
CA ILE A 13 -2.38 3.33 8.60
C ILE A 13 -2.64 1.82 8.44
N GLU A 14 -3.71 1.29 9.06
CA GLU A 14 -4.14 -0.09 8.85
C GLU A 14 -4.51 -0.38 7.39
N GLU A 15 -5.24 0.55 6.77
CA GLU A 15 -5.63 0.43 5.36
C GLU A 15 -4.42 0.47 4.42
N ALA A 16 -3.49 1.40 4.64
CA ALA A 16 -2.27 1.52 3.85
C ALA A 16 -1.40 0.26 3.94
N ILE A 17 -1.26 -0.32 5.14
CA ILE A 17 -0.50 -1.57 5.32
C ILE A 17 -1.18 -2.72 4.57
N ARG A 18 -2.51 -2.82 4.63
CA ARG A 18 -3.25 -3.83 3.87
C ARG A 18 -3.02 -3.65 2.37
N LYS A 19 -3.06 -2.42 1.87
CA LYS A 19 -2.85 -2.09 0.45
C LYS A 19 -1.42 -2.40 -0.01
N ALA A 20 -0.41 -2.07 0.79
CA ALA A 20 0.97 -2.41 0.50
C ALA A 20 1.19 -3.94 0.41
N LYS A 21 0.60 -4.71 1.34
CA LYS A 21 0.63 -6.18 1.30
C LYS A 21 -0.10 -6.75 0.07
N GLN A 22 -1.22 -6.14 -0.33
CA GLN A 22 -1.95 -6.52 -1.54
C GLN A 22 -1.12 -6.25 -2.80
N ALA A 23 -0.48 -5.09 -2.89
CA ALA A 23 0.38 -4.74 -4.01
C ALA A 23 1.54 -5.74 -4.17
N ASP A 24 2.20 -6.14 -3.07
CA ASP A 24 3.28 -7.14 -3.10
C ASP A 24 2.81 -8.49 -3.68
N GLU A 25 1.64 -8.99 -3.26
CA GLU A 25 1.07 -10.22 -3.81
C GLU A 25 0.67 -10.09 -5.30
N GLU A 26 0.17 -8.92 -5.71
CA GLU A 26 -0.21 -8.63 -7.10
C GLU A 26 1.03 -8.50 -8.01
N TYR A 27 2.13 -7.91 -7.52
CA TYR A 27 3.41 -7.92 -8.24
C TYR A 27 3.95 -9.35 -8.43
N LYS A 28 3.84 -10.20 -7.40
CA LYS A 28 4.22 -11.62 -7.52
C LYS A 28 3.36 -12.34 -8.56
N GLU A 29 2.06 -12.06 -8.63
CA GLU A 29 1.17 -12.63 -9.65
C GLU A 29 1.51 -12.11 -11.05
N ALA A 30 1.77 -10.81 -11.21
CA ALA A 30 2.26 -10.24 -12.46
C ALA A 30 3.55 -10.94 -12.93
N GLY A 31 4.48 -11.21 -12.01
CA GLY A 31 5.69 -12.00 -12.29
C GLY A 31 5.41 -13.43 -12.76
N ARG A 32 4.39 -14.09 -12.20
CA ARG A 32 3.94 -15.42 -12.66
C ARG A 32 3.35 -15.35 -14.08
N HIS A 33 2.54 -14.34 -14.38
CA HIS A 33 1.99 -14.15 -15.73
C HIS A 33 3.07 -13.82 -16.76
N TYR A 34 4.08 -13.02 -16.39
CA TYR A 34 5.25 -12.77 -17.22
C TYR A 34 5.98 -14.07 -17.59
N ALA A 35 6.24 -14.93 -16.59
CA ALA A 35 6.89 -16.23 -16.81
C ALA A 35 6.10 -17.16 -17.74
N ASN A 36 4.76 -17.03 -17.75
CA ASN A 36 3.86 -17.81 -18.61
C ASN A 36 3.59 -17.16 -19.98
N MET A 37 4.26 -16.05 -20.31
CA MET A 37 4.04 -15.26 -21.54
C MET A 37 2.60 -14.74 -21.71
N ASP A 38 1.86 -14.58 -20.60
CA ASP A 38 0.51 -14.01 -20.59
C ASP A 38 0.57 -12.50 -20.35
N ASN A 39 0.95 -11.78 -21.41
CA ASN A 39 1.23 -10.33 -21.34
C ASN A 39 0.01 -9.50 -20.89
N VAL A 40 -1.21 -9.91 -21.28
CA VAL A 40 -2.43 -9.17 -20.93
C VAL A 40 -2.70 -9.26 -19.43
N ARG A 41 -2.60 -10.46 -18.85
CA ARG A 41 -2.80 -10.62 -17.40
C ARG A 41 -1.65 -10.03 -16.62
N GLN A 42 -0.42 -10.16 -17.12
CA GLN A 42 0.76 -9.54 -16.53
C GLN A 42 0.58 -8.02 -16.39
N GLU A 43 0.20 -7.33 -17.46
CA GLU A 43 0.00 -5.88 -17.42
C GLU A 43 -1.19 -5.49 -16.52
N THR A 44 -2.25 -6.29 -16.53
CA THR A 44 -3.43 -6.06 -15.68
C THR A 44 -3.10 -6.13 -14.20
N GLU A 45 -2.42 -7.20 -13.77
CA GLU A 45 -2.02 -7.37 -12.36
C GLU A 45 -0.94 -6.35 -11.96
N GLN A 46 -0.02 -6.00 -12.85
CA GLN A 46 0.97 -4.96 -12.57
C GLN A 46 0.30 -3.60 -12.31
N ARG A 47 -0.63 -3.16 -13.17
CA ARG A 47 -1.34 -1.89 -12.97
C ARG A 47 -2.16 -1.87 -11.69
N LYS A 48 -2.73 -3.01 -11.31
CA LYS A 48 -3.48 -3.18 -10.05
C LYS A 48 -2.56 -3.04 -8.83
N ALA A 49 -1.39 -3.69 -8.89
CA ALA A 49 -0.35 -3.56 -7.87
C ALA A 49 0.14 -2.11 -7.75
N ASP A 50 0.44 -1.44 -8.88
CA ASP A 50 0.86 -0.05 -8.94
C ASP A 50 -0.18 0.87 -8.27
N GLN A 51 -1.47 0.63 -8.51
CA GLN A 51 -2.55 1.40 -7.89
C GLN A 51 -2.57 1.22 -6.36
N HIS A 52 -2.54 -0.02 -5.87
CA HIS A 52 -2.54 -0.29 -4.43
C HIS A 52 -1.28 0.23 -3.74
N TYR A 53 -0.12 0.11 -4.39
CA TYR A 53 1.14 0.67 -3.89
C TYR A 53 1.06 2.19 -3.82
N GLY A 54 0.60 2.85 -4.90
CA GLY A 54 0.42 4.29 -4.95
C GLY A 54 -0.56 4.81 -3.89
N GLU A 55 -1.67 4.13 -3.65
CA GLU A 55 -2.60 4.43 -2.56
C GLU A 55 -1.91 4.34 -1.18
N ALA A 56 -1.12 3.29 -0.94
CA ALA A 56 -0.40 3.12 0.32
C ALA A 56 0.67 4.21 0.53
N VAL A 57 1.45 4.56 -0.50
CA VAL A 57 2.41 5.66 -0.48
C VAL A 57 1.73 7.00 -0.20
N GLY A 58 0.60 7.27 -0.87
CA GLY A 58 -0.15 8.51 -0.68
C GLY A 58 -0.66 8.66 0.75
N ILE A 59 -1.17 7.57 1.36
CA ILE A 59 -1.60 7.58 2.75
C ILE A 59 -0.41 7.78 3.70
N GLU A 60 0.73 7.10 3.46
CA GLU A 60 1.95 7.29 4.25
C GLU A 60 2.37 8.76 4.28
N GLN A 61 2.48 9.38 3.11
CA GLN A 61 2.90 10.77 2.95
C GLN A 61 1.91 11.73 3.64
N ALA A 62 0.61 11.48 3.51
CA ALA A 62 -0.41 12.28 4.17
C ALA A 62 -0.30 12.18 5.70
N LEU A 63 -0.13 10.97 6.24
CA LEU A 63 0.03 10.74 7.68
C LEU A 63 1.33 11.38 8.22
N ALA A 64 2.44 11.25 7.48
CA ALA A 64 3.70 11.89 7.81
C ALA A 64 3.59 13.42 7.82
N THR A 65 2.90 13.99 6.81
CA THR A 65 2.65 15.44 6.71
C THR A 65 1.79 15.96 7.87
N LEU A 66 0.81 15.16 8.32
CA LEU A 66 -0.01 15.46 9.50
C LEU A 66 0.75 15.32 10.83
N GLY A 67 2.00 14.86 10.80
CA GLY A 67 2.81 14.61 12.00
C GLY A 67 2.29 13.45 12.84
N PHE A 68 1.56 12.50 12.24
CA PHE A 68 1.05 11.32 12.93
C PHE A 68 2.23 10.42 13.36
N LYS A 69 2.29 10.09 14.65
CA LYS A 69 3.33 9.25 15.23
C LYS A 69 2.71 7.97 15.77
N HIS A 70 3.02 6.85 15.13
CA HIS A 70 2.56 5.53 15.53
C HIS A 70 3.57 4.47 15.11
N ASP A 71 3.76 3.41 15.90
CA ASP A 71 4.77 2.39 15.59
C ASP A 71 4.51 1.67 14.27
N ARG A 72 3.24 1.57 13.87
CA ARG A 72 2.86 0.99 12.57
C ARG A 72 3.29 1.81 11.36
N MET A 73 3.64 3.09 11.51
CA MET A 73 4.30 3.84 10.43
C MET A 73 5.63 3.16 10.03
N LYS A 74 6.37 2.61 11.00
CA LYS A 74 7.61 1.85 10.72
C LYS A 74 7.34 0.53 10.00
N GLU A 75 6.18 -0.09 10.25
CA GLU A 75 5.77 -1.29 9.51
C GLU A 75 5.43 -0.91 8.07
N LEU A 76 4.62 0.13 7.86
CA LEU A 76 4.27 0.59 6.52
C LEU A 76 5.52 0.95 5.70
N LEU A 77 6.46 1.72 6.28
CA LEU A 77 7.71 2.08 5.61
C LEU A 77 8.61 0.88 5.25
N LYS A 78 8.42 -0.29 5.86
CA LYS A 78 9.14 -1.53 5.47
C LYS A 78 8.46 -2.28 4.34
N LEU A 79 7.17 -2.01 4.12
CA LEU A 79 6.36 -2.62 3.07
C LEU A 79 6.34 -1.79 1.78
N LEU A 80 6.63 -0.49 1.90
CA LEU A 80 6.81 0.43 0.78
C LEU A 80 8.24 0.38 0.24
#